data_AF-A0A2V9ZN91-F1
#
_entry.id   AF-A0A2V9ZN91-F1
#
_cell.length_a   1.000
_cell.length_b   1.000
_cell.length_c   1.000
_cell.angle_alpha   90.00
_cell.angle_beta   90.00
_cell.angle_gamma   90.00
#
_symmetry.space_group_name_H-M   'P 1'
#
loop_
_entity.id
_entity.type
_entity.pdbx_description
1 polymer ?
#
loop_
_entity_poly.entity_id
_entity_poly.type
_entity_poly.pdbx_seq_one_letter_code
_entity_poly.pdbx_strand_id
1 'polypeptide(L)'
;MRAPFHVQFHLEKKEEPLRIPSDIFLGGQVVRVFRSDGRLESGDRVRFKIWLCQPGDEQTGPAFIHHDAFTRARYVEAYLHGQPPDCELAGYEFEVLSAPTDEPTMTVTQLQ
;
A
#
# COMPACT_ATOMS: atom_id res chain seq x y z
N MET A 1 14.97 -11.27 -3.60
CA MET A 1 14.30 -11.99 -2.48
C MET A 1 12.82 -11.73 -2.59
N ARG A 2 11.98 -12.77 -2.52
CA ARG A 2 10.52 -12.63 -2.58
C ARG A 2 10.02 -11.84 -1.36
N ALA A 3 9.14 -10.85 -1.56
CA ALA A 3 8.54 -10.09 -0.46
C ALA A 3 7.84 -11.00 0.56
N PRO A 4 8.09 -10.84 1.88
CA PRO A 4 7.54 -11.71 2.92
C PRO A 4 6.03 -11.55 3.06
N PHE A 5 5.49 -10.37 2.76
CA PHE A 5 4.06 -10.08 2.92
C PHE A 5 3.41 -9.78 1.57
N HIS A 6 2.20 -10.30 1.39
CA HIS A 6 1.28 -9.94 0.31
C HIS A 6 -0.11 -9.88 0.90
N VAL A 7 -0.66 -8.67 0.97
CA VAL A 7 -1.87 -8.39 1.74
C VAL A 7 -2.79 -7.44 1.02
N GLN A 8 -4.07 -7.50 1.39
CA GLN A 8 -4.99 -6.40 1.20
C GLN A 8 -5.33 -5.79 2.54
N PHE A 9 -5.41 -4.46 2.60
CA PHE A 9 -5.80 -3.74 3.80
C PHE A 9 -6.84 -2.66 3.49
N HIS A 10 -7.77 -2.49 4.41
CA HIS A 10 -8.73 -1.40 4.42
C HIS A 10 -8.04 -0.15 4.95
N LEU A 11 -8.04 0.92 4.16
CA LEU A 11 -7.44 2.18 4.55
C LEU A 11 -8.17 2.76 5.75
N GLU A 12 -7.39 3.09 6.79
CA GLU A 12 -7.92 3.84 7.92
C GLU A 12 -8.13 5.31 7.54
N LYS A 13 -8.61 6.13 8.48
CA LYS A 13 -8.81 7.57 8.24
C LYS A 13 -7.50 8.18 7.74
N LYS A 14 -7.51 8.67 6.51
CA LYS A 14 -6.38 9.31 5.87
C LYS A 14 -6.13 10.67 6.50
N GLU A 15 -4.87 10.93 6.82
CA GLU A 15 -4.42 12.28 7.16
C GLU A 15 -4.06 12.98 5.84
N GLU A 16 -4.79 14.05 5.53
CA GLU A 16 -4.47 14.88 4.38
C GLU A 16 -3.24 15.74 4.69
N PRO A 17 -2.22 15.75 3.82
CA PRO A 17 -1.05 16.59 4.05
C PRO A 17 -1.39 18.06 3.83
N LEU A 18 -0.67 18.93 4.54
CA LEU A 18 -0.83 20.39 4.42
C LEU A 18 -0.41 20.93 3.04
N ARG A 19 0.40 20.18 2.29
CA ARG A 19 0.91 20.55 0.97
C ARG A 19 1.05 19.31 0.08
N ILE A 20 0.82 19.51 -1.21
CA ILE A 20 1.00 18.52 -2.28
C ILE A 20 1.87 19.18 -3.35
N PRO A 21 2.89 18.50 -3.89
CA PRO A 21 3.22 17.10 -3.63
C PRO A 21 4.01 16.88 -2.32
N SER A 22 3.88 15.71 -1.69
CA SER A 22 4.56 15.37 -0.43
C SER A 22 4.62 13.87 -0.14
N ASP A 23 5.55 13.47 0.74
CA ASP A 23 5.59 12.12 1.32
C ASP A 23 4.48 11.95 2.36
N ILE A 24 3.70 10.88 2.22
CA ILE A 24 2.67 10.50 3.17
C ILE A 24 2.82 9.04 3.59
N PHE A 25 2.21 8.67 4.72
CA PHE A 25 1.99 7.26 5.06
C PHE A 25 0.61 6.83 4.57
N LEU A 26 0.59 5.81 3.72
CA LEU A 26 -0.63 5.08 3.39
C LEU A 26 -0.71 3.84 4.26
N GLY A 27 -1.81 3.67 4.98
CA GLY A 27 -1.94 2.55 5.92
C GLY A 27 -3.37 2.24 6.32
N GLY A 28 -3.51 1.10 6.97
CA GLY A 28 -4.77 0.66 7.53
C GLY A 28 -4.73 -0.78 8.04
N GLN A 29 -5.91 -1.38 8.16
CA GLN A 29 -6.09 -2.70 8.77
C GLN A 29 -6.10 -3.80 7.70
N VAL A 30 -5.27 -4.83 7.87
CA VAL A 30 -5.21 -6.01 7.01
C VAL A 30 -6.54 -6.75 7.02
N VAL A 31 -7.08 -7.00 5.84
CA VAL A 31 -8.35 -7.71 5.62
C VAL A 31 -8.18 -9.03 4.86
N ARG A 32 -7.06 -9.17 4.13
CA ARG A 32 -6.66 -10.42 3.45
C ARG A 32 -5.15 -10.59 3.51
N VAL A 33 -4.72 -11.83 3.70
CA VAL A 33 -3.30 -12.23 3.68
C VAL A 33 -3.14 -13.34 2.64
N PHE A 34 -2.43 -13.06 1.57
CA PHE A 34 -2.07 -14.04 0.54
C PHE A 34 -0.67 -14.63 0.77
N ARG A 35 0.19 -13.90 1.48
CA ARG A 35 1.50 -14.37 1.94
C ARG A 35 1.89 -13.67 3.24
N SER A 36 2.44 -14.44 4.17
CA SER A 36 3.03 -13.94 5.41
C SER A 36 4.14 -14.89 5.88
N ASP A 37 5.08 -14.38 6.67
CA ASP A 37 6.08 -15.17 7.38
C ASP A 37 5.69 -15.43 8.86
N GLY A 38 4.43 -15.14 9.22
CA GLY A 38 3.89 -15.30 10.56
C GLY A 38 3.91 -14.03 11.41
N ARG A 39 4.50 -12.92 10.93
CA ARG A 39 4.51 -11.63 11.64
C ARG A 39 3.32 -10.72 11.32
N LEU A 40 2.47 -11.12 10.39
CA LEU A 40 1.34 -10.32 9.93
C LEU A 40 0.13 -11.22 9.67
N GLU A 41 -1.01 -10.86 10.27
CA GLU A 41 -2.29 -11.56 10.20
C GLU A 41 -3.45 -10.60 9.86
N SER A 42 -4.62 -11.17 9.53
CA SER A 42 -5.83 -10.38 9.34
C SER A 42 -6.22 -9.68 10.64
N GLY A 43 -6.50 -8.37 10.56
CA GLY A 43 -6.77 -7.52 11.72
C GLY A 43 -5.57 -6.68 12.16
N ASP A 44 -4.35 -7.03 11.76
CA ASP A 44 -3.17 -6.23 12.04
C ASP A 44 -3.16 -4.92 11.26
N ARG A 45 -2.36 -3.97 11.72
CA ARG A 45 -2.13 -2.70 11.01
C ARG A 45 -0.86 -2.75 10.19
N VAL A 46 -0.91 -2.12 9.03
CA VAL A 46 0.26 -1.84 8.19
C VAL A 46 0.21 -0.41 7.67
N ARG A 47 1.38 0.17 7.46
CA ARG A 47 1.54 1.41 6.70
C ARG A 47 2.88 1.42 5.97
N PHE A 48 2.95 2.17 4.88
CA PHE A 48 4.18 2.42 4.14
C PHE A 48 4.16 3.83 3.56
N LYS A 49 5.34 4.34 3.18
CA LYS A 49 5.47 5.67 2.58
C LYS A 49 5.17 5.63 1.08
N ILE A 50 4.48 6.66 0.60
CA ILE A 50 4.29 6.93 -0.83
C ILE A 50 4.36 8.44 -1.10
N TRP A 51 4.59 8.78 -2.36
CA TRP A 51 4.48 10.15 -2.84
C TRP A 51 3.04 10.49 -3.23
N LEU A 52 2.44 11.50 -2.60
CA LEU A 52 1.15 12.05 -3.00
C LEU A 52 1.38 13.23 -3.94
N CYS A 53 0.77 13.22 -5.12
CA CYS A 53 0.94 14.28 -6.11
C CYS A 53 -0.35 14.61 -6.90
N GLN A 54 -0.32 15.70 -7.66
CA GLN A 54 -1.35 16.07 -8.65
C GLN A 54 -0.91 15.67 -10.07
N PRO A 55 -1.85 15.56 -11.03
CA PRO A 55 -1.49 15.45 -12.44
C PRO A 55 -0.61 16.62 -12.88
N GLY A 56 0.57 16.31 -13.43
CA GLY A 56 1.54 17.31 -13.89
C GLY A 56 2.65 17.64 -12.87
N ASP A 57 2.52 17.19 -11.62
CA ASP A 57 3.63 17.24 -10.66
C ASP A 57 4.72 16.22 -11.03
N GLU A 58 5.95 16.49 -10.57
CA GLU A 58 7.03 15.52 -10.66
C GLU A 58 6.71 14.29 -9.79
N GLN A 59 6.75 13.11 -10.40
CA GLN A 59 6.52 11.83 -9.74
C GLN A 59 7.82 11.37 -9.09
N THR A 60 8.16 11.96 -7.95
CA THR A 60 9.38 11.64 -7.22
C THR A 60 9.10 10.61 -6.13
N GLY A 61 9.90 9.55 -6.07
CA GLY A 61 9.81 8.56 -5.01
C GLY A 61 9.58 7.14 -5.53
N PRO A 62 9.61 6.16 -4.63
CA PRO A 62 9.48 4.75 -5.00
C PRO A 62 8.15 4.47 -5.70
N ALA A 63 7.05 4.85 -5.05
CA ALA A 63 5.68 4.70 -5.56
C ALA A 63 4.91 6.00 -5.32
N PHE A 64 3.95 6.31 -6.19
CA PHE A 64 3.13 7.50 -6.07
C PHE A 64 1.63 7.19 -6.19
N ILE A 65 0.81 8.12 -5.70
CA ILE A 65 -0.62 8.13 -5.90
C ILE A 65 -1.08 9.55 -6.24
N HIS A 66 -1.98 9.69 -7.20
CA HIS A 66 -2.61 10.98 -7.45
C HIS A 66 -3.63 11.30 -6.35
N HIS A 67 -3.73 12.58 -5.97
CA HIS A 67 -4.63 13.04 -4.91
C HIS A 67 -6.08 12.55 -5.08
N ASP A 68 -6.65 12.61 -6.28
CA ASP A 68 -8.02 12.15 -6.52
C ASP A 68 -8.19 10.63 -6.28
N ALA A 69 -7.19 9.84 -6.67
CA ALA A 69 -7.18 8.40 -6.43
C ALA A 69 -6.98 8.12 -4.93
N PHE A 70 -6.08 8.86 -4.28
CA PHE A 70 -5.87 8.79 -2.83
C PHE A 70 -7.16 9.06 -2.07
N THR A 71 -7.89 10.13 -2.37
CA THR A 71 -9.13 10.47 -1.67
C THR A 71 -10.18 9.38 -1.81
N ARG A 72 -10.28 8.74 -2.99
CA ARG A 72 -11.28 7.70 -3.28
C ARG A 72 -10.89 6.30 -2.82
N ALA A 73 -9.61 6.03 -2.61
CA ALA A 73 -9.11 4.71 -2.25
C ALA A 73 -9.78 4.18 -0.98
N ARG A 74 -10.15 2.90 -0.94
CA ARG A 74 -10.73 2.27 0.26
C ARG A 74 -9.92 1.08 0.69
N TYR A 75 -9.45 0.32 -0.28
CA TYR A 75 -8.64 -0.86 -0.06
C TYR A 75 -7.39 -0.75 -0.92
N VAL A 76 -6.33 -1.38 -0.45
CA VAL A 76 -5.07 -1.47 -1.18
C VAL A 76 -4.58 -2.91 -1.11
N GLU A 77 -4.13 -3.43 -2.24
CA GLU A 77 -3.29 -4.62 -2.32
C GLU A 77 -1.83 -4.19 -2.44
N ALA A 78 -0.94 -4.83 -1.70
CA ALA A 78 0.49 -4.54 -1.78
C ALA A 78 1.35 -5.75 -1.40
N TYR A 79 2.57 -5.77 -1.96
CA TYR A 79 3.67 -6.58 -1.46
C TYR A 79 4.52 -5.74 -0.53
N LEU A 80 4.83 -6.26 0.66
CA LEU A 80 5.52 -5.50 1.70
C LEU A 80 6.77 -6.21 2.23
N HIS A 81 7.78 -5.41 2.56
CA HIS A 81 8.96 -5.76 3.35
C HIS A 81 8.95 -5.04 4.70
N GLY A 82 9.95 -5.33 5.53
CA GLY A 82 10.18 -4.62 6.79
C GLY A 82 9.55 -5.30 8.00
N GLN A 83 9.09 -4.48 8.94
CA GLN A 83 8.58 -4.90 10.23
C GLN A 83 7.22 -4.25 10.48
N PRO A 84 6.11 -5.01 10.45
CA PRO A 84 4.80 -4.47 10.80
C PRO A 84 4.80 -3.77 12.17
N PRO A 85 4.08 -2.63 12.33
CA PRO A 85 3.19 -2.03 11.34
C PRO A 85 3.89 -1.11 10.31
N ASP A 86 5.17 -0.75 10.52
CA ASP A 86 5.93 0.14 9.65
C ASP A 86 6.65 -0.65 8.55
N CYS A 87 5.98 -0.80 7.41
CA CYS A 87 6.43 -1.59 6.28
C CYS A 87 7.00 -0.72 5.14
N GLU A 88 7.61 -1.39 4.17
CA GLU A 88 8.11 -0.81 2.92
C GLU A 88 7.47 -1.52 1.72
N LEU A 89 7.18 -0.79 0.64
CA LEU A 89 6.68 -1.38 -0.60
C LEU A 89 7.76 -2.23 -1.27
N ALA A 90 7.42 -3.48 -1.58
CA ALA A 90 8.25 -4.33 -2.42
C ALA A 90 8.00 -4.01 -3.89
N GLY A 91 9.06 -3.78 -4.66
CA GLY A 91 8.95 -3.47 -6.09
C GLY A 91 8.30 -2.13 -6.41
N TYR A 92 7.97 -1.34 -5.39
CA TYR A 92 7.31 -0.05 -5.52
C TYR A 92 5.93 -0.07 -6.21
N GLU A 93 5.26 -1.22 -6.18
CA GLU A 93 3.94 -1.40 -6.77
C GLU A 93 2.89 -1.68 -5.68
N PHE A 94 1.72 -1.08 -5.86
CA PHE A 94 0.51 -1.37 -5.09
C PHE A 94 -0.70 -1.11 -5.98
N GLU A 95 -1.85 -1.68 -5.61
CA GLU A 95 -3.09 -1.50 -6.36
C GLU A 95 -4.22 -1.00 -5.46
N VAL A 96 -4.96 0.00 -5.93
CA VAL A 96 -6.14 0.52 -5.23
C VAL A 96 -7.35 -0.30 -5.64
N LEU A 97 -8.06 -0.85 -4.65
CA LEU A 97 -9.22 -1.69 -4.86
C LEU A 97 -10.51 -1.02 -4.38
N SER A 98 -11.61 -1.33 -5.05
CA SER A 98 -12.96 -0.89 -4.66
C SER A 98 -13.53 -1.73 -3.51
N ALA A 99 -13.14 -3.00 -3.44
CA ALA A 99 -13.48 -3.96 -2.39
C ALA A 99 -12.35 -5.01 -2.26
N PRO A 100 -12.24 -5.72 -1.11
CA PRO A 100 -11.33 -6.85 -0.97
C PRO A 100 -11.72 -7.98 -1.92
N THR A 101 -10.73 -8.76 -2.35
CA THR A 101 -10.92 -9.96 -3.17
C THR A 101 -10.34 -11.18 -2.44
N ASP A 102 -10.90 -12.36 -2.70
CA ASP A 102 -10.42 -13.60 -2.07
C ASP A 102 -9.20 -14.20 -2.79
N GLU A 103 -8.92 -13.71 -4.00
CA GLU A 103 -7.72 -13.99 -4.77
C GLU A 103 -6.95 -12.68 -5.03
N PRO A 104 -5.60 -12.72 -5.11
CA PRO A 104 -4.82 -11.53 -5.36
C PRO A 104 -5.08 -10.96 -6.75
N THR A 105 -5.24 -9.64 -6.85
CA THR A 105 -5.32 -8.94 -8.14
C THR A 105 -3.93 -8.67 -8.70
N MET A 106 -2.96 -8.42 -7.83
CA MET A 106 -1.58 -8.16 -8.23
C MET A 106 -0.85 -9.48 -8.50
N THR A 107 -0.71 -9.79 -9.79
CA THR A 107 0.08 -10.94 -10.25
C THR A 107 1.55 -10.54 -10.36
N VAL A 108 2.28 -10.62 -9.26
CA VAL A 108 3.74 -10.46 -9.34
C VAL A 108 4.34 -11.70 -9.99
N THR A 109 4.77 -11.50 -11.23
CA THR A 109 5.77 -12.35 -11.87
C THR A 109 7.12 -12.01 -11.22
N GLN A 110 7.42 -12.68 -10.11
CA GLN A 110 8.72 -12.63 -9.41
C GLN A 110 9.31 -11.22 -9.22
N LEU A 111 8.88 -10.50 -8.19
CA LEU A 111 9.69 -9.43 -7.59
C LEU A 111 11.00 -10.08 -7.10
N GLN A 112 12.06 -9.93 -7.90
CA GLN A 112 13.39 -10.47 -7.67
C GLN A 112 14.19 -9.63 -6.68
#